data_AF-A0A927FUV4-F1
#
_entry.id   AF-A0A927FUV4-F1
#
_cell.length_a   1.000
_cell.length_b   1.000
_cell.length_c   1.000
_cell.angle_alpha   90.00
_cell.angle_beta   90.00
_cell.angle_gamma   90.00
#
_symmetry.space_group_name_H-M   'P 1'
#
loop_
_entity.id
_entity.type
_entity.pdbx_description
1 polymer ?
#
loop_
_entity_poly.entity_id
_entity_poly.type
_entity_poly.pdbx_seq_one_letter_code
_entity_poly.pdbx_strand_id
1 'polypeptide(L)'
;MTFDLQRFLDAQAPVLGDVEAELRAGRKRTHWMWFIFPQLRGLGHSEMARLYGLDGLAEAQAYLDHPVLGPRLREHVGLVLKLSHRTAHAIFGSPDDLKFRSCLTLFNRAAQGDDKALFSTALASFYGGEPDTKTLSLLEARP
;
A
#
# COMPACT_ATOMS: atom_id res chain seq x y z
N MET A 1 -19.09 -11.21 -0.33
CA MET A 1 -19.22 -9.80 0.13
C MET A 1 -18.72 -8.91 -1.00
N THR A 2 -19.44 -7.86 -1.33
CA THR A 2 -19.02 -6.89 -2.34
C THR A 2 -18.36 -5.72 -1.63
N PHE A 3 -17.08 -5.48 -1.89
CA PHE A 3 -16.37 -4.33 -1.36
C PHE A 3 -16.50 -3.15 -2.32
N ASP A 4 -16.65 -1.94 -1.78
CA ASP A 4 -16.71 -0.71 -2.58
C ASP A 4 -15.30 -0.29 -3.05
N LEU A 5 -14.74 -1.00 -4.02
CA LEU A 5 -13.41 -0.69 -4.55
C LEU A 5 -13.40 0.53 -5.49
N GLN A 6 -14.58 1.01 -5.92
CA GLN A 6 -14.72 2.17 -6.80
C GLN A 6 -14.12 3.43 -6.17
N ARG A 7 -14.24 3.57 -4.83
CA ARG A 7 -13.64 4.68 -4.08
C ARG A 7 -12.15 4.87 -4.39
N PHE A 8 -11.39 3.78 -4.58
CA PHE A 8 -9.97 3.87 -4.91
C PHE A 8 -9.74 4.33 -6.35
N LEU A 9 -10.55 3.85 -7.30
CA LEU A 9 -10.44 4.25 -8.70
C LEU A 9 -10.71 5.75 -8.86
N ASP A 10 -11.78 6.24 -8.23
CA ASP A 10 -12.17 7.66 -8.27
C ASP A 10 -11.10 8.55 -7.67
N ALA A 11 -10.49 8.13 -6.55
CA ALA A 11 -9.41 8.87 -5.90
C ALA A 11 -8.10 8.86 -6.70
N GLN A 12 -7.80 7.75 -7.39
CA GLN A 12 -6.57 7.61 -8.18
C GLN A 12 -6.65 8.38 -9.49
N ALA A 13 -7.79 8.34 -10.19
CA ALA A 13 -7.95 8.86 -11.55
C ALA A 13 -7.36 10.28 -11.78
N PRO A 14 -7.62 11.29 -10.92
CA PRO A 14 -7.12 12.64 -11.15
C PRO A 14 -5.63 12.84 -10.86
N VAL A 15 -4.96 11.90 -10.16
CA VAL A 15 -3.59 12.10 -9.65
C VAL A 15 -2.56 11.08 -10.13
N LEU A 16 -2.96 10.07 -10.92
CA LEU A 16 -2.05 9.01 -11.36
C LEU A 16 -0.78 9.54 -12.05
N GLY A 17 -0.92 10.57 -12.91
CA GLY A 17 0.23 11.19 -13.58
C GLY A 17 1.26 11.76 -12.59
N ASP A 18 0.78 12.47 -11.57
CA ASP A 18 1.63 13.06 -10.53
C ASP A 18 2.26 11.97 -9.64
N VAL A 19 1.48 10.95 -9.26
CA VAL A 19 1.97 9.80 -8.48
C VAL A 19 3.13 9.13 -9.20
N GLU A 20 2.95 8.77 -10.47
CA GLU A 20 4.00 8.10 -11.23
C GLU A 20 5.24 8.98 -11.44
N ALA A 21 5.04 10.29 -11.69
CA ALA A 21 6.14 11.24 -11.82
C ALA A 21 6.94 11.35 -10.51
N GLU A 22 6.26 11.46 -9.37
CA GLU A 22 6.89 11.51 -8.05
C GLU A 22 7.61 10.22 -7.67
N LEU A 23 7.00 9.07 -7.97
CA LEU A 23 7.62 7.76 -7.75
C LEU A 23 8.85 7.59 -8.65
N ARG A 24 8.80 7.95 -9.94
CA ARG A 24 9.98 7.89 -10.82
C ARG A 24 11.09 8.87 -10.38
N ALA A 25 10.71 10.03 -9.84
CA ALA A 25 11.66 10.99 -9.26
C ALA A 25 12.20 10.58 -7.89
N GLY A 26 11.65 9.52 -7.29
CA GLY A 26 12.05 8.97 -6.00
C GLY A 26 11.80 9.87 -4.81
N ARG A 27 10.81 10.77 -4.92
CA ARG A 27 10.38 11.63 -3.82
C ARG A 27 8.91 11.99 -3.95
N LYS A 28 8.10 11.49 -3.03
CA LYS A 28 6.71 11.90 -2.83
C LYS A 28 6.62 13.37 -2.41
N ARG A 29 5.63 14.08 -2.95
CA ARG A 29 5.40 15.52 -2.74
C ARG A 29 3.94 15.85 -2.49
N THR A 30 3.01 15.10 -3.04
CA THR A 30 1.57 15.39 -2.97
C THR A 30 0.77 14.36 -2.13
N HIS A 31 -0.54 14.55 -2.03
CA HIS A 31 -1.42 13.89 -1.06
C HIS A 31 -2.18 12.69 -1.63
N TRP A 32 -1.51 11.54 -1.73
CA TRP A 32 -2.11 10.33 -2.34
C TRP A 32 -1.86 9.02 -1.60
N MET A 33 -1.16 9.05 -0.45
CA MET A 33 -0.69 7.85 0.22
C MET A 33 -1.80 6.83 0.53
N TRP A 34 -2.93 7.32 1.03
CA TRP A 34 -4.02 6.46 1.54
C TRP A 34 -4.66 5.57 0.48
N PHE A 35 -4.71 6.01 -0.77
CA PHE A 35 -5.43 5.33 -1.85
C PHE A 35 -4.51 4.81 -2.97
N ILE A 36 -3.20 5.09 -2.91
CA ILE A 36 -2.18 4.44 -3.74
C ILE A 36 -1.54 3.26 -3.03
N PHE A 37 -1.22 3.43 -1.73
CA PHE A 37 -0.67 2.38 -0.87
C PHE A 37 -1.60 2.20 0.35
N PRO A 38 -2.80 1.63 0.15
CA PRO A 38 -3.77 1.51 1.23
C PRO A 38 -3.30 0.57 2.33
N GLN A 39 -3.71 0.88 3.56
CA GLN A 39 -3.40 0.09 4.75
C GLN A 39 -4.68 -0.36 5.45
N LEU A 40 -4.54 -1.23 6.45
CA LEU A 40 -5.67 -1.73 7.22
C LEU A 40 -6.38 -0.59 7.99
N ARG A 41 -7.70 -0.58 7.93
CA ARG A 41 -8.55 0.34 8.69
C ARG A 41 -8.32 0.14 10.20
N GLY A 42 -8.14 1.26 10.89
CA GLY A 42 -7.81 1.29 12.32
C GLY A 42 -6.35 1.70 12.61
N LEU A 43 -5.47 1.70 11.62
CA LEU A 43 -4.08 2.16 11.77
C LEU A 43 -3.95 3.69 11.80
N GLY A 44 -4.87 4.41 11.14
CA GLY A 44 -4.92 5.86 11.12
C GLY A 44 -6.25 6.41 11.60
N HIS A 45 -6.23 7.62 12.15
CA HIS A 45 -7.41 8.26 12.75
C HIS A 45 -8.06 9.32 11.87
N SER A 46 -7.39 9.79 10.81
CA SER A 46 -7.94 10.80 9.91
C SER A 46 -9.13 10.27 9.10
N GLU A 47 -9.98 11.17 8.62
CA GLU A 47 -11.10 10.83 7.75
C GLU A 47 -10.64 10.06 6.50
N MET A 48 -9.56 10.51 5.85
CA MET A 48 -8.95 9.82 4.71
C MET A 48 -8.44 8.42 5.07
N ALA A 49 -7.86 8.22 6.25
CA ALA A 49 -7.41 6.90 6.70
C ALA A 49 -8.58 5.96 7.01
N ARG A 50 -9.74 6.51 7.43
CA ARG A 50 -10.97 5.73 7.58
C ARG A 50 -11.57 5.41 6.22
N LEU A 51 -11.71 6.39 5.33
CA LEU A 51 -12.34 6.22 4.01
C LEU A 51 -11.59 5.18 3.15
N TYR A 52 -10.27 5.29 3.07
CA TYR A 52 -9.43 4.43 2.23
C TYR A 52 -8.77 3.26 2.97
N GLY A 53 -9.05 3.09 4.27
CA GLY A 53 -8.63 1.92 5.01
C GLY A 53 -9.36 0.66 4.53
N LEU A 54 -8.61 -0.41 4.28
CA LEU A 54 -9.16 -1.73 3.93
C LEU A 54 -9.69 -2.44 5.18
N ASP A 55 -10.75 -3.20 5.08
CA ASP A 55 -11.45 -3.83 6.20
C ASP A 55 -10.86 -5.19 6.61
N GLY A 56 -9.88 -5.71 5.88
CA GLY A 56 -9.24 -6.98 6.24
C GLY A 56 -8.62 -7.67 5.04
N LEU A 57 -8.24 -8.95 5.24
CA LEU A 57 -7.64 -9.76 4.20
C LEU A 57 -8.57 -10.00 3.02
N ALA A 58 -9.88 -10.18 3.26
CA ALA A 58 -10.85 -10.39 2.19
C ALA A 58 -10.95 -9.17 1.25
N GLU A 59 -10.95 -7.95 1.78
CA GLU A 59 -10.96 -6.75 0.95
C GLU A 59 -9.61 -6.51 0.27
N ALA A 60 -8.50 -6.77 0.96
CA ALA A 60 -7.16 -6.68 0.37
C ALA A 60 -6.98 -7.68 -0.79
N GLN A 61 -7.50 -8.90 -0.65
CA GLN A 61 -7.51 -9.89 -1.72
C GLN A 61 -8.37 -9.42 -2.90
N ALA A 62 -9.60 -8.94 -2.63
CA ALA A 62 -10.44 -8.37 -3.68
C ALA A 62 -9.78 -7.18 -4.40
N TYR A 63 -9.01 -6.35 -3.68
CA TYR A 63 -8.21 -5.26 -4.26
C TYR A 63 -7.13 -5.80 -5.20
N LEU A 64 -6.41 -6.87 -4.83
CA LEU A 64 -5.39 -7.51 -5.68
C LEU A 64 -5.97 -8.20 -6.92
N ASP A 65 -7.15 -8.80 -6.78
CA ASP A 65 -7.86 -9.49 -7.86
C ASP A 65 -8.58 -8.51 -8.81
N HIS A 66 -8.78 -7.27 -8.38
CA HIS A 66 -9.42 -6.25 -9.20
C HIS A 66 -8.57 -5.96 -10.46
N PRO A 67 -9.18 -5.97 -11.67
CA PRO A 67 -8.45 -5.90 -12.94
C PRO A 67 -7.65 -4.62 -13.16
N VAL A 68 -7.93 -3.57 -12.38
CA VAL A 68 -7.22 -2.28 -12.46
C VAL A 68 -6.38 -2.01 -11.22
N LEU A 69 -6.87 -2.32 -10.02
CA LEU A 69 -6.22 -1.88 -8.77
C LEU A 69 -5.03 -2.77 -8.42
N GLY A 70 -5.17 -4.08 -8.63
CA GLY A 70 -4.07 -5.03 -8.47
C GLY A 70 -2.87 -4.68 -9.35
N PRO A 71 -3.03 -4.60 -10.69
CA PRO A 71 -1.93 -4.24 -11.59
C PRO A 71 -1.27 -2.91 -11.24
N ARG A 72 -2.06 -1.88 -10.88
CA ARG A 72 -1.53 -0.58 -10.46
C ARG A 72 -0.72 -0.67 -9.18
N LEU A 73 -1.20 -1.38 -8.16
CA LEU A 73 -0.43 -1.54 -6.92
C LEU A 73 0.90 -2.27 -7.17
N ARG A 74 0.87 -3.34 -7.99
CA ARG A 74 2.09 -4.06 -8.39
C ARG A 74 3.08 -3.13 -9.10
N GLU A 75 2.58 -2.33 -10.05
CA GLU A 75 3.39 -1.35 -10.77
C GLU A 75 4.00 -0.30 -9.84
N HIS A 76 3.20 0.31 -8.97
CA HIS A 76 3.68 1.33 -8.03
C HIS A 76 4.71 0.76 -7.04
N VAL A 77 4.47 -0.45 -6.48
CA VAL A 77 5.48 -1.13 -5.64
C VAL A 77 6.74 -1.43 -6.45
N GLY A 78 6.62 -1.84 -7.71
CA GLY A 78 7.74 -2.05 -8.62
C GLY A 78 8.54 -0.78 -8.90
N LEU A 79 7.88 0.38 -9.05
CA LEU A 79 8.55 1.68 -9.19
C LEU A 79 9.34 2.03 -7.93
N VAL A 80 8.75 1.80 -6.76
CA VAL A 80 9.42 2.05 -5.47
C VAL A 80 10.62 1.13 -5.30
N LEU A 81 10.49 -0.17 -5.61
CA LEU A 81 11.57 -1.15 -5.54
C LEU A 81 12.81 -0.77 -6.37
N LYS A 82 12.63 -0.11 -7.52
CA LYS A 82 13.75 0.41 -8.33
C LYS A 82 14.58 1.48 -7.60
N LEU A 83 14.04 2.04 -6.52
CA LEU A 83 14.67 3.04 -5.66
C LEU A 83 15.24 2.45 -4.37
N SER A 84 15.43 1.13 -4.26
CA SER A 84 15.92 0.44 -3.06
C SER A 84 17.32 0.88 -2.59
N HIS A 85 18.04 1.67 -3.38
CA HIS A 85 19.24 2.39 -2.95
C HIS A 85 18.95 3.57 -1.98
N ARG A 86 17.67 3.89 -1.75
CA ARG A 86 17.19 4.91 -0.81
C ARG A 86 16.34 4.26 0.28
N THR A 87 16.27 4.88 1.44
CA THR A 87 15.32 4.47 2.48
C THR A 87 13.89 4.85 2.12
N ALA A 88 12.90 4.11 2.62
CA ALA A 88 11.50 4.50 2.47
C ALA A 88 11.22 5.90 3.02
N HIS A 89 11.90 6.27 4.12
CA HIS A 89 11.83 7.62 4.68
C HIS A 89 12.31 8.70 3.71
N ALA A 90 13.37 8.46 2.94
CA ALA A 90 13.85 9.42 1.94
C ALA A 90 12.88 9.58 0.76
N ILE A 91 12.12 8.53 0.42
CA ILE A 91 11.14 8.53 -0.68
C ILE A 91 9.82 9.16 -0.23
N PHE A 92 9.29 8.75 0.91
CA PHE A 92 7.93 9.08 1.36
C PHE A 92 7.86 10.13 2.47
N GLY A 93 8.93 10.28 3.26
CA GLY A 93 8.91 11.05 4.50
C GLY A 93 8.05 10.42 5.58
N SER A 94 8.11 10.97 6.79
CA SER A 94 7.19 10.58 7.87
C SER A 94 5.87 11.36 7.75
N PRO A 95 4.71 10.73 8.00
CA PRO A 95 4.52 9.34 8.47
C PRO A 95 4.28 8.32 7.34
N ASP A 96 4.44 8.71 6.07
CA ASP A 96 4.05 7.88 4.93
C ASP A 96 5.01 6.70 4.69
N ASP A 97 6.26 6.79 5.16
CA ASP A 97 7.18 5.65 5.24
C ASP A 97 6.63 4.49 6.08
N LEU A 98 5.97 4.78 7.21
CA LEU A 98 5.34 3.74 8.03
C LEU A 98 4.08 3.19 7.35
N LYS A 99 3.30 4.04 6.68
CA LYS A 99 2.12 3.58 5.93
C LYS A 99 2.47 2.66 4.78
N PHE A 100 3.60 2.91 4.10
CA PHE A 100 4.07 2.01 3.06
C PHE A 100 4.39 0.62 3.64
N ARG A 101 5.06 0.56 4.80
CA ARG A 101 5.29 -0.70 5.52
C ARG A 101 3.98 -1.42 5.87
N SER A 102 2.98 -0.69 6.37
CA SER A 102 1.66 -1.26 6.68
C SER A 102 0.96 -1.80 5.43
N CYS A 103 1.01 -1.06 4.32
CA CYS A 103 0.49 -1.50 3.03
C CYS A 103 1.16 -2.80 2.58
N LEU A 104 2.49 -2.83 2.50
CA LEU A 104 3.24 -4.02 2.12
C LEU A 104 2.93 -5.21 3.04
N THR A 105 2.82 -4.97 4.34
CA THR A 105 2.51 -6.01 5.32
C THR A 105 1.12 -6.61 5.07
N LEU A 106 0.10 -5.76 4.88
CA LEU A 106 -1.26 -6.20 4.60
C LEU A 106 -1.33 -7.02 3.31
N PHE A 107 -0.78 -6.50 2.22
CA PHE A 107 -0.82 -7.19 0.93
C PHE A 107 0.07 -8.41 0.88
N ASN A 108 1.18 -8.45 1.62
CA ASN A 108 1.98 -9.67 1.78
C ASN A 108 1.22 -10.79 2.51
N ARG A 109 0.28 -10.44 3.39
CA ARG A 109 -0.59 -11.41 4.07
C ARG A 109 -1.77 -11.86 3.19
N ALA A 110 -2.30 -10.98 2.35
CA ALA A 110 -3.38 -11.32 1.43
C ALA A 110 -2.87 -12.14 0.23
N ALA A 111 -1.75 -11.73 -0.36
CA ALA A 111 -1.24 -12.26 -1.62
C ALA A 111 -0.76 -13.72 -1.58
N GLN A 112 -0.77 -14.33 -2.77
CA GLN A 112 -0.18 -15.63 -3.08
C GLN A 112 0.74 -15.52 -4.31
N GLY A 113 1.56 -16.54 -4.58
CA GLY A 113 2.41 -16.60 -5.77
C GLY A 113 3.35 -15.39 -5.92
N ASP A 114 3.45 -14.89 -7.14
CA ASP A 114 4.38 -13.80 -7.51
C ASP A 114 4.08 -12.49 -6.77
N ASP A 115 2.82 -12.22 -6.44
CA ASP A 115 2.45 -11.03 -5.66
C ASP A 115 3.04 -11.08 -4.26
N LYS A 116 3.01 -12.26 -3.63
CA LYS A 116 3.60 -12.45 -2.30
C LYS A 116 5.12 -12.23 -2.35
N ALA A 117 5.77 -12.72 -3.40
CA ALA A 117 7.19 -12.48 -3.61
C ALA A 117 7.48 -10.98 -3.76
N LEU A 118 6.70 -10.25 -4.55
CA LEU A 118 6.84 -8.80 -4.74
C LEU A 118 6.79 -8.03 -3.41
N PHE A 119 5.74 -8.25 -2.60
CA PHE A 119 5.57 -7.54 -1.32
C PHE A 119 6.63 -7.95 -0.29
N SER A 120 7.02 -9.24 -0.26
CA SER A 120 8.11 -9.74 0.58
C SER A 120 9.46 -9.10 0.20
N THR A 121 9.78 -8.99 -1.08
CA THR A 121 11.00 -8.32 -1.55
C THR A 121 11.01 -6.83 -1.22
N ALA A 122 9.86 -6.16 -1.31
CA ALA A 122 9.74 -4.76 -0.89
C ALA A 122 9.95 -4.59 0.62
N LEU A 123 9.38 -5.46 1.45
CA LEU A 123 9.64 -5.46 2.90
C LEU A 123 11.12 -5.70 3.21
N ALA A 124 11.75 -6.66 2.53
CA ALA A 124 13.19 -6.93 2.65
C ALA A 124 14.04 -5.70 2.30
N SER A 125 13.74 -5.07 1.17
CA SER A 125 14.54 -3.95 0.62
C SER A 125 14.46 -2.68 1.47
N PHE A 126 13.29 -2.37 2.03
CA PHE A 126 13.07 -1.09 2.73
C PHE A 126 13.00 -1.20 4.25
N TYR A 127 12.71 -2.38 4.79
CA TYR A 127 12.44 -2.59 6.22
C TYR A 127 13.13 -3.83 6.80
N GLY A 128 14.14 -4.39 6.10
CA GLY A 128 14.87 -5.57 6.59
C GLY A 128 14.04 -6.85 6.68
N GLY A 129 12.89 -6.89 5.99
CA GLY A 129 11.96 -8.02 6.01
C GLY A 129 10.93 -7.91 7.15
N GLU A 130 11.04 -6.89 8.00
CA GLU A 130 10.22 -6.75 9.18
C GLU A 130 8.81 -6.22 8.84
N PRO A 131 7.74 -6.96 9.14
CA PRO A 131 6.37 -6.51 8.92
C PRO A 131 5.97 -5.41 9.92
N ASP A 132 4.95 -4.62 9.58
CA ASP A 132 4.32 -3.70 10.52
C ASP A 132 3.51 -4.47 11.57
N THR A 133 4.00 -4.48 12.81
CA THR A 133 3.40 -5.27 13.91
C THR A 133 1.96 -4.85 14.22
N LYS A 134 1.64 -3.57 14.09
CA LYS A 134 0.27 -3.07 14.30
C LYS A 134 -0.71 -3.62 13.27
N THR A 135 -0.29 -3.70 12.00
CA THR A 135 -1.09 -4.35 10.95
C THR A 135 -1.36 -5.81 11.33
N LEU A 136 -0.35 -6.54 11.80
CA LEU A 136 -0.50 -7.95 12.19
C LEU A 136 -1.48 -8.15 13.34
N SER A 137 -1.31 -7.38 14.43
CA SER A 137 -2.20 -7.48 15.60
C SER A 137 -3.65 -7.14 15.25
N LEU A 138 -3.88 -6.16 14.37
CA LEU A 138 -5.24 -5.82 13.92
C LEU A 138 -5.85 -6.89 13.01
N LEU A 139 -5.04 -7.63 12.24
CA LEU A 139 -5.53 -8.76 11.46
C LEU A 139 -5.90 -9.94 12.36
N GLU A 140 -5.13 -10.20 13.42
CA GLU A 140 -5.41 -11.26 14.40
C GLU A 140 -6.66 -10.95 15.25
N ALA A 141 -6.93 -9.68 15.53
CA ALA A 141 -8.11 -9.23 16.27
C ALA A 141 -9.40 -9.23 15.43
N ARG A 142 -9.31 -9.44 14.11
CA ARG A 142 -10.46 -9.53 13.20
C ARG A 142 -10.73 -11.03 12.91
N PRO A 143 -11.85 -11.60 13.38
CA PRO A 143 -12.20 -12.99 13.12
C PRO A 143 -12.50 -13.26 11.64
#